data_AF-A0A6M8HXC0-F1
#
_entry.id   AF-A0A6M8HXC0-F1
#
_cell.length_a   1.000
_cell.length_b   1.000
_cell.length_c   1.000
_cell.angle_alpha   90.00
_cell.angle_beta   90.00
_cell.angle_gamma   90.00
#
_symmetry.space_group_name_H-M   'P 1'
#
loop_
_entity.id
_entity.type
_entity.pdbx_description
1 polymer ?
#
loop_
_entity_poly.entity_id
_entity_poly.type
_entity_poly.pdbx_seq_one_letter_code
_entity_poly.pdbx_strand_id
1 'polypeptide(L)'
;MDSSSKEQFARLEPVRAIDRVASGTPAVFSIRLQPDHPALRTIEAMFVLARRGLSMLKAKRQIEAVIETGQATVELPTVEDTSAVVAELDTAGFEA
;
A
#
# COMPACT_ATOMS: atom_id res chain seq x y z
N MET A 1 -35.10 -17.74 0.01
CA MET A 1 -33.74 -17.62 -0.55
C MET A 1 -33.84 -16.59 -1.65
N ASP A 2 -33.70 -15.32 -1.28
CA ASP A 2 -34.03 -14.20 -2.16
C ASP A 2 -32.83 -13.87 -3.07
N SER A 3 -33.10 -13.76 -4.36
CA SER A 3 -32.15 -13.53 -5.46
C SER A 3 -31.36 -12.21 -5.37
N SER A 4 -31.62 -11.39 -4.34
CA SER A 4 -31.13 -10.03 -4.17
C SER A 4 -29.62 -9.93 -3.91
N SER A 5 -29.01 -10.89 -3.19
CA SER A 5 -27.58 -10.80 -2.86
C SER A 5 -26.68 -11.07 -4.06
N LYS A 6 -26.99 -12.08 -4.89
CA LYS A 6 -26.16 -12.43 -6.05
C LYS A 6 -26.08 -11.29 -7.08
N GLU A 7 -27.17 -10.58 -7.30
CA GLU A 7 -27.19 -9.44 -8.24
C GLU A 7 -26.40 -8.23 -7.73
N GLN A 8 -26.38 -7.98 -6.42
CA GLN A 8 -25.56 -6.91 -5.83
C GLN A 8 -24.06 -7.21 -5.93
N PHE A 9 -23.65 -8.45 -5.66
CA PHE A 9 -22.24 -8.87 -5.82
C PHE A 9 -21.81 -8.98 -7.28
N ALA A 10 -22.74 -9.20 -8.22
CA ALA A 10 -22.41 -9.20 -9.66
C ALA A 10 -22.09 -7.81 -10.22
N ARG A 11 -22.54 -6.73 -9.56
CA ARG A 11 -22.15 -5.34 -9.89
C ARG A 11 -20.77 -4.97 -9.34
N LEU A 12 -20.32 -5.67 -8.31
CA LEU A 12 -18.96 -5.53 -7.81
C LEU A 12 -18.07 -6.30 -8.79
N GLU A 13 -17.27 -5.56 -9.56
CA GLU A 13 -16.28 -6.19 -10.43
C GLU A 13 -15.41 -7.18 -9.63
N PRO A 14 -14.86 -8.22 -10.27
CA PRO A 14 -14.00 -9.18 -9.59
C PRO A 14 -12.90 -8.45 -8.81
N VAL A 15 -12.75 -8.81 -7.53
CA VAL A 15 -11.63 -8.31 -6.71
C VAL A 15 -10.35 -8.72 -7.41
N ARG A 16 -9.65 -7.75 -8.02
CA ARG A 16 -8.34 -8.01 -8.63
C ARG A 16 -7.37 -8.35 -7.51
N ALA A 17 -6.72 -9.49 -7.66
CA ALA A 17 -5.57 -9.82 -6.84
C ALA A 17 -4.52 -8.72 -7.02
N ILE A 18 -3.82 -8.38 -5.93
CA ILE A 18 -2.72 -7.44 -5.98
C ILE A 18 -1.64 -8.05 -6.87
N ASP A 19 -1.28 -7.34 -7.93
CA ASP A 19 -0.17 -7.73 -8.79
C ASP A 19 1.13 -7.55 -8.01
N ARG A 20 1.70 -8.67 -7.56
CA ARG A 20 2.88 -8.67 -6.69
C ARG A 20 4.13 -8.67 -7.53
N VAL A 21 5.15 -7.97 -7.04
CA VAL A 21 6.49 -8.04 -7.60
C VAL A 21 6.99 -9.50 -7.53
N ALA A 22 7.41 -10.03 -8.67
CA ALA A 22 7.76 -11.45 -8.82
C ALA A 22 9.10 -11.82 -8.16
N SER A 23 10.02 -10.87 -8.06
CA SER A 23 11.36 -11.07 -7.50
C SER A 23 11.95 -9.77 -6.98
N GLY A 24 12.78 -9.86 -5.96
CA GLY A 24 13.43 -8.72 -5.34
C GLY A 24 14.21 -9.14 -4.11
N THR A 25 14.80 -8.17 -3.43
CA THR A 25 15.51 -8.39 -2.17
C THR A 25 14.77 -7.75 -1.00
N PRO A 26 14.83 -8.31 0.22
CA PRO A 26 14.24 -7.65 1.38
C PRO A 26 14.91 -6.31 1.64
N ALA A 27 14.13 -5.30 2.01
CA ALA A 27 14.65 -4.00 2.45
C ALA A 27 13.76 -3.37 3.53
N VAL A 28 14.36 -2.46 4.29
CA VAL A 28 13.70 -1.73 5.38
C VAL A 28 13.64 -0.25 4.99
N PHE A 29 12.46 0.35 5.10
CA PHE A 29 12.21 1.76 4.80
C PHE A 29 11.71 2.50 6.04
N SER A 30 12.06 3.77 6.14
CA SER A 30 11.53 4.69 7.17
C SER A 30 10.54 5.63 6.49
N ILE A 31 9.26 5.28 6.53
CA ILE A 31 8.22 6.05 5.87
C ILE A 31 7.82 7.23 6.74
N ARG A 32 7.71 8.42 6.16
CA ARG A 32 7.25 9.65 6.82
C ARG A 32 6.13 10.32 6.03
N LEU A 33 5.29 11.09 6.72
CA LEU A 33 4.35 11.99 6.04
C LEU A 33 5.10 13.15 5.40
N GLN A 34 4.71 13.50 4.18
CA GLN A 34 5.10 14.77 3.58
C GLN A 34 4.10 15.87 3.99
N PRO A 35 4.52 16.88 4.78
CA PRO A 35 3.59 17.86 5.35
C PRO A 35 2.92 18.75 4.30
N ASP A 36 3.57 18.98 3.15
CA ASP A 36 3.10 19.90 2.10
C ASP A 36 2.53 19.18 0.88
N HIS A 37 2.33 17.85 0.93
CA HIS A 37 1.80 17.12 -0.22
C HIS A 37 0.30 17.41 -0.41
N PRO A 38 -0.15 17.77 -1.63
CA PRO A 38 -1.49 18.31 -1.89
C PRO A 38 -2.64 17.34 -1.61
N ALA A 39 -2.37 16.03 -1.59
CA ALA A 39 -3.35 15.02 -1.23
C ALA A 39 -2.64 13.77 -0.69
N LEU A 40 -3.04 13.31 0.50
CA LEU A 40 -2.55 12.06 1.07
C LEU A 40 -3.32 10.87 0.49
N ARG A 41 -2.65 10.01 -0.29
CA ARG A 41 -3.29 8.89 -0.99
C ARG A 41 -3.02 7.58 -0.28
N THR A 42 -3.66 7.39 0.87
CA THR A 42 -3.40 6.26 1.77
C THR A 42 -3.65 4.90 1.12
N ILE A 43 -4.65 4.78 0.24
CA ILE A 43 -4.95 3.54 -0.47
C ILE A 43 -3.84 3.18 -1.47
N GLU A 44 -3.33 4.16 -2.23
CA GLU A 44 -2.20 3.95 -3.15
C GLU A 44 -0.96 3.52 -2.36
N ALA A 45 -0.64 4.21 -1.26
CA ALA A 45 0.47 3.82 -0.38
C ALA A 45 0.33 2.40 0.18
N MET A 46 -0.88 1.98 0.58
CA MET A 46 -1.12 0.59 1.00
C MET A 46 -0.85 -0.41 -0.12
N PHE A 47 -1.22 -0.11 -1.37
CA PHE A 47 -0.95 -0.97 -2.52
C PHE A 47 0.55 -1.07 -2.82
N VAL A 48 1.28 0.04 -2.74
CA VAL A 48 2.74 0.10 -2.90
C VAL A 48 3.44 -0.86 -1.93
N LEU A 49 2.99 -0.91 -0.67
CA LEU A 49 3.50 -1.83 0.34
C LEU A 49 3.06 -3.28 0.08
N ALA A 50 1.79 -3.49 -0.27
CA ALA A 50 1.23 -4.83 -0.44
C ALA A 50 1.77 -5.55 -1.68
N ARG A 51 2.05 -4.80 -2.75
CA ARG A 51 2.71 -5.30 -3.97
C ARG A 51 4.09 -5.89 -3.69
N ARG A 52 4.77 -5.40 -2.64
CA ARG A 52 6.12 -5.81 -2.21
C ARG A 52 6.12 -6.86 -1.10
N GLY A 53 5.00 -7.54 -0.92
CA GLY A 53 4.90 -8.75 -0.10
C GLY A 53 4.16 -8.58 1.23
N LEU A 54 3.75 -7.37 1.60
CA LEU A 54 2.87 -7.19 2.75
C LEU A 54 1.45 -7.64 2.47
N SER A 55 0.76 -8.15 3.49
CA SER A 55 -0.69 -8.30 3.42
C SER A 55 -1.35 -6.92 3.50
N MET A 56 -2.54 -6.77 2.91
CA MET A 56 -3.28 -5.50 2.98
C MET A 56 -3.52 -5.04 4.42
N LEU A 57 -3.78 -5.96 5.35
CA LEU A 57 -3.94 -5.62 6.76
C LEU A 57 -2.65 -5.06 7.37
N LYS A 58 -1.49 -5.63 7.05
CA LYS A 58 -0.19 -5.12 7.51
C LYS A 58 0.11 -3.77 6.87
N ALA A 59 -0.10 -3.64 5.55
CA ALA A 59 0.08 -2.39 4.83
C ALA A 59 -0.77 -1.26 5.44
N LYS A 60 -2.07 -1.53 5.71
CA LYS A 60 -2.97 -0.59 6.38
C LYS A 60 -2.42 -0.13 7.72
N ARG A 61 -2.05 -1.06 8.59
CA ARG A 61 -1.53 -0.74 9.93
C ARG A 61 -0.26 0.10 9.87
N GLN A 62 0.60 -0.12 8.88
CA GLN A 62 1.81 0.68 8.69
C GLN A 62 1.48 2.11 8.26
N ILE A 63 0.60 2.29 7.28
CA ILE A 63 0.17 3.63 6.84
C ILE A 63 -0.55 4.37 7.97
N GLU A 64 -1.40 3.68 8.75
CA GLU A 64 -2.03 4.27 9.95
C GLU A 64 -1.00 4.71 10.98
N ALA A 65 0.03 3.90 11.24
CA ALA A 65 1.11 4.28 12.16
C ALA A 65 1.85 5.54 11.67
N VAL A 66 2.12 5.65 10.36
CA VAL A 66 2.72 6.87 9.78
C VAL A 66 1.81 8.08 9.96
N ILE A 67 0.50 7.92 9.78
CA ILE A 67 -0.48 9.01 9.94
C ILE A 67 -0.57 9.46 11.41
N GLU A 68 -0.62 8.51 12.34
CA GLU A 68 -0.79 8.78 13.78
C GLU A 68 0.47 9.37 14.42
N THR A 69 1.65 8.89 14.01
CA THR A 69 2.93 9.22 14.68
C THR A 69 3.88 10.06 13.82
N GLY A 70 3.54 10.29 12.55
CA GLY A 70 4.35 11.01 11.57
C GLY A 70 5.38 10.14 10.84
N GLN A 71 5.69 8.95 11.35
CA GLN A 71 6.66 8.03 10.74
C GLN A 71 6.49 6.57 11.14
N ALA A 72 6.88 5.63 10.30
CA ALA A 72 6.94 4.22 10.65
C ALA A 72 8.06 3.50 9.88
N THR A 73 8.70 2.54 10.55
CA THR A 73 9.65 1.63 9.89
C THR A 73 8.90 0.42 9.35
N VAL A 74 9.06 0.15 8.05
CA VAL A 74 8.46 -1.00 7.38
C VAL A 74 9.52 -1.91 6.79
N GLU A 75 9.38 -3.20 7.02
CA GLU A 75 10.15 -4.24 6.34
C GLU A 75 9.34 -4.75 5.15
N LEU A 76 9.91 -4.63 3.96
CA LEU A 76 9.34 -5.13 2.72
C LEU A 76 10.07 -6.41 2.30
N PRO A 77 9.35 -7.56 2.21
CA PRO A 77 9.96 -8.84 1.84
C PRO A 77 10.58 -8.87 0.44
N THR A 78 9.99 -8.16 -0.52
CA THR A 78 10.38 -8.23 -1.93
C THR A 78 10.43 -6.85 -2.53
N VAL A 79 11.64 -6.32 -2.73
CA VAL A 79 11.87 -5.02 -3.37
C VAL A 79 12.67 -5.20 -4.64
N GLU A 80 12.05 -4.84 -5.76
CA GLU A 80 12.61 -4.86 -7.10
C GLU A 80 13.61 -3.73 -7.33
N ASP A 81 13.27 -2.54 -6.85
CA ASP A 81 14.04 -1.31 -7.01
C ASP A 81 13.64 -0.36 -5.88
N THR A 82 14.61 0.05 -5.06
CA THR A 82 14.38 0.97 -3.95
C THR A 82 13.89 2.33 -4.42
N SER A 83 14.39 2.82 -5.56
CA SER A 83 14.02 4.13 -6.11
C SER A 83 12.57 4.15 -6.61
N ALA A 84 12.08 3.02 -7.13
CA ALA A 84 10.69 2.86 -7.51
C ALA A 84 9.76 2.90 -6.29
N VAL A 85 10.15 2.28 -5.17
CA VAL A 85 9.37 2.35 -3.92
C VAL A 85 9.25 3.78 -3.43
N VAL A 86 10.38 4.50 -3.41
CA VAL A 86 10.43 5.90 -2.97
C VAL A 86 9.56 6.78 -3.88
N ALA A 87 9.70 6.68 -5.20
CA ALA A 87 8.92 7.47 -6.14
C ALA A 87 7.41 7.20 -6.04
N GLU A 88 7.01 5.94 -5.85
CA GLU A 88 5.59 5.60 -5.67
C GLU A 88 5.03 6.10 -4.35
N LEU A 89 5.78 5.99 -3.25
CA LEU A 89 5.38 6.55 -1.96
C LEU A 89 5.29 8.08 -2.04
N ASP A 90 6.23 8.72 -2.72
CA ASP A 90 6.27 10.17 -2.95
C ASP A 90 5.00 10.65 -3.67
N THR A 91 4.60 9.97 -4.75
CA THR A 91 3.33 10.30 -5.45
C THR A 91 2.09 10.14 -4.57
N ALA A 92 2.17 9.35 -3.50
CA ALA A 92 1.10 9.15 -2.54
C ALA A 92 1.16 10.11 -1.32
N GLY A 93 2.18 10.98 -1.25
CA GLY A 93 2.41 11.93 -0.16
C GLY A 93 3.21 11.39 1.01
N PHE A 94 4.04 10.37 0.77
CA PHE A 94 4.91 9.75 1.76
C PHE A 94 6.37 9.79 1.31
N GLU A 95 7.28 10.11 2.22
CA GLU A 95 8.73 10.01 2.00
C GLU A 95 9.22 8.66 2.56
N ALA A 96 10.26 8.04 1.99
CA ALA A 96 10.75 6.72 2.40
C ALA A 96 12.27 6.57 2.30
#